data_AF-A0A7D7LT21-F1
#
_entry.id   AF-A0A7D7LT21-F1
#
_cell.length_a   1.000
_cell.length_b   1.000
_cell.length_c   1.000
_cell.angle_alpha   90.00
_cell.angle_beta   90.00
_cell.angle_gamma   90.00
#
_symmetry.space_group_name_H-M   'P 1'
#
loop_
_entity.id
_entity.type
_entity.pdbx_description
1 polymer ?
#
loop_
_entity_poly.entity_id
_entity_poly.type
_entity_poly.pdbx_seq_one_letter_code
_entity_poly.pdbx_strand_id
1 'polypeptide(L)'
;MRFPEIACTPDTLTVQTFKVRDEIAWADVEAIEPSASGNSMAILVEPRDGAKVAVEVFYRGPFAPSPEAPIVSVVDLFPTGPEALLDFLRYYLDRPESRAELGNGRAVERLQQ
;
A
#
# COMPACT_ATOMS: atom_id res chain seq x y z
N MET A 1 8.25 15.95 9.36
CA MET A 1 8.35 14.47 9.29
C MET A 1 7.17 13.99 8.45
N ARG A 2 7.40 13.25 7.36
CA ARG A 2 6.30 12.58 6.63
C ARG A 2 6.04 11.25 7.34
N PHE A 3 4.84 11.05 7.87
CA PHE A 3 4.48 9.77 8.47
C PHE A 3 4.26 8.73 7.36
N PRO A 4 4.45 7.43 7.65
CA PRO A 4 4.01 6.38 6.76
C PRO A 4 2.52 6.55 6.48
N GLU A 5 2.14 6.39 5.22
CA GLU A 5 0.78 6.61 4.77
C GLU A 5 0.44 5.56 3.72
N ILE A 6 -0.78 5.02 3.80
CA ILE A 6 -1.38 4.24 2.73
C ILE A 6 -2.62 5.01 2.31
N ALA A 7 -2.64 5.46 1.07
CA ALA A 7 -3.76 6.17 0.49
C ALA A 7 -4.35 5.33 -0.64
N CYS A 8 -5.68 5.18 -0.62
CA CYS A 8 -6.42 4.41 -1.60
C CYS A 8 -7.41 5.34 -2.29
N THR A 9 -7.34 5.39 -3.62
CA THR A 9 -8.37 5.99 -4.47
C THR A 9 -9.10 4.86 -5.22
N PRO A 10 -10.20 5.15 -5.95
CA PRO A 10 -10.82 4.13 -6.80
C PRO A 10 -9.87 3.51 -7.82
N ASP A 11 -8.86 4.27 -8.27
CA ASP A 11 -7.99 3.90 -9.38
C ASP A 11 -6.60 3.42 -8.92
N THR A 12 -6.09 3.99 -7.81
CA THR A 12 -4.71 3.80 -7.37
C THR A 12 -4.59 3.44 -5.89
N LEU A 13 -3.54 2.68 -5.60
CA LEU A 13 -3.00 2.42 -4.28
C LEU A 13 -1.65 3.15 -4.16
N THR A 14 -1.52 4.00 -3.15
CA THR A 14 -0.28 4.70 -2.82
C THR A 14 0.24 4.23 -1.48
N VAL A 15 1.51 3.84 -1.43
CA VAL A 15 2.26 3.53 -0.22
C VAL A 15 3.37 4.55 -0.07
N GLN A 16 3.32 5.34 0.99
CA GLN A 16 4.34 6.32 1.32
C GLN A 16 5.06 5.91 2.60
N THR A 17 6.38 5.89 2.53
CA THR A 17 7.27 5.74 3.68
C THR A 17 8.10 7.02 3.87
N PHE A 18 9.00 7.03 4.85
CA PHE A 18 9.95 8.13 5.03
C PHE A 18 10.91 8.32 3.86
N LYS A 19 11.16 7.27 3.05
CA LYS A 19 12.20 7.27 2.02
C LYS A 19 11.66 7.37 0.61
N VAL A 20 10.46 6.84 0.37
CA VAL A 20 9.88 6.65 -0.95
C VAL A 20 8.37 6.75 -0.90
N ARG A 21 7.76 7.18 -2.01
CA ARG A 21 6.34 7.01 -2.30
C ARG A 21 6.21 6.16 -3.55
N ASP A 22 5.48 5.06 -3.42
CA ASP A 22 5.14 4.14 -4.48
C ASP A 22 3.65 4.28 -4.80
N GLU A 23 3.31 4.44 -6.07
CA GLU A 23 1.92 4.52 -6.55
C GLU A 23 1.71 3.50 -7.66
N ILE A 24 0.68 2.67 -7.52
CA ILE A 24 0.33 1.60 -8.46
C ILE A 24 -1.17 1.63 -8.75
N ALA A 25 -1.57 1.35 -9.98
CA ALA A 25 -2.98 1.18 -10.32
C ALA A 25 -3.50 -0.13 -9.72
N TRP A 26 -4.73 -0.12 -9.18
CA TRP A 26 -5.29 -1.35 -8.61
C TRP A 26 -5.40 -2.51 -9.61
N ALA A 27 -5.54 -2.22 -10.90
CA ALA A 27 -5.59 -3.22 -11.97
C ALA A 27 -4.23 -3.90 -12.22
N ASP A 28 -3.14 -3.27 -11.78
CA ASP A 28 -1.77 -3.73 -11.94
C ASP A 28 -1.25 -4.44 -10.68
N VAL A 29 -2.06 -4.54 -9.62
CA VAL A 29 -1.75 -5.34 -8.44
C VAL A 29 -2.11 -6.80 -8.71
N GLU A 30 -1.18 -7.70 -8.48
CA GLU A 30 -1.37 -9.15 -8.57
C GLU A 30 -1.83 -9.72 -7.24
N ALA A 31 -1.11 -9.40 -6.16
CA ALA A 31 -1.39 -9.92 -4.83
C ALA A 31 -1.08 -8.88 -3.74
N ILE A 32 -1.76 -9.03 -2.60
CA ILE A 32 -1.46 -8.32 -1.37
C ILE A 32 -1.33 -9.35 -0.25
N GLU A 33 -0.13 -9.44 0.33
CA GLU A 33 0.23 -10.53 1.23
C GLU A 33 0.84 -10.04 2.55
N PRO A 34 0.61 -10.75 3.66
CA PRO A 34 1.36 -10.51 4.88
C PRO A 34 2.83 -10.87 4.67
N SER A 35 3.72 -10.05 5.20
CA SER A 35 5.17 -10.26 5.13
C SER A 35 5.85 -9.79 6.42
N ALA A 36 7.15 -9.98 6.50
CA ALA A 36 7.98 -9.50 7.60
C ALA A 36 9.14 -8.65 7.05
N SER A 37 9.40 -7.52 7.71
CA SER A 37 10.56 -6.67 7.43
C SER A 37 11.41 -6.56 8.69
N GLY A 38 12.44 -7.39 8.78
CA GLY A 38 13.21 -7.57 10.02
C GLY A 38 12.33 -8.13 11.14
N ASN A 39 12.21 -7.39 12.24
CA ASN A 39 11.39 -7.77 13.39
C ASN A 39 9.97 -7.18 13.35
N SER A 40 9.59 -6.54 12.24
CA SER A 40 8.32 -5.85 12.09
C SER A 40 7.39 -6.55 11.11
N MET A 41 6.08 -6.43 11.33
CA MET A 41 5.10 -6.89 10.34
C MET A 41 5.08 -5.92 9.15
N ALA A 42 4.89 -6.49 7.97
CA ALA A 42 4.79 -5.76 6.73
C ALA A 42 3.62 -6.28 5.88
N ILE A 43 3.15 -5.44 4.97
CA ILE A 43 2.30 -5.85 3.85
C ILE A 43 3.13 -5.73 2.58
N LEU A 44 3.10 -6.80 1.80
CA LEU A 44 3.66 -6.89 0.47
C LEU A 44 2.56 -6.58 -0.54
N VAL A 45 2.81 -5.62 -1.44
CA VAL A 45 1.97 -5.39 -2.62
C VAL A 45 2.78 -5.82 -3.83
N GLU A 46 2.35 -6.90 -4.46
CA GLU A 46 3.00 -7.50 -5.61
C GLU A 46 2.40 -6.93 -6.91
N PRO A 47 3.19 -6.20 -7.71
CA PRO A 47 2.76 -5.79 -9.04
C PRO A 47 2.71 -7.00 -9.98
N ARG A 48 1.77 -7.00 -10.92
CA ARG A 48 1.77 -7.93 -12.06
C ARG A 48 3.05 -7.78 -12.88
N ASP A 49 3.44 -8.84 -13.60
CA ASP A 49 4.57 -8.75 -14.52
C ASP A 49 4.36 -7.62 -15.56
N GLY A 50 5.38 -6.77 -15.71
CA GLY A 50 5.34 -5.59 -16.57
C GLY A 50 4.52 -4.39 -16.04
N ALA A 51 3.94 -4.47 -14.84
CA ALA A 51 3.24 -3.37 -14.21
C ALA A 51 4.15 -2.14 -14.02
N LYS A 52 3.58 -0.95 -14.17
CA LYS A 52 4.29 0.31 -13.92
C LYS A 52 3.99 0.80 -12.51
N VAL A 53 5.01 0.82 -11.67
CA VAL A 53 4.97 1.48 -10.36
C VAL A 53 5.60 2.87 -10.50
N ALA A 54 4.84 3.91 -10.18
CA ALA A 54 5.36 5.27 -10.11
C ALA A 54 6.08 5.45 -8.77
N VAL A 55 7.39 5.68 -8.80
CA VAL A 55 8.23 5.76 -7.61
C VAL A 55 8.83 7.16 -7.46
N GLU A 56 8.56 7.81 -6.33
CA GLU A 56 9.16 9.08 -5.94
C GLU A 56 10.11 8.88 -4.75
N VAL A 57 11.42 9.03 -4.98
CA VAL A 57 12.45 8.83 -3.94
C VAL A 57 12.76 10.15 -3.22
N PHE A 58 12.49 10.19 -1.91
CA PHE A 58 12.74 11.33 -1.04
C PHE A 58 14.14 11.31 -0.42
N TYR A 59 14.67 10.11 -0.13
CA TYR A 59 15.98 9.95 0.52
C TYR A 59 17.07 9.60 -0.51
N ARG A 60 18.08 10.47 -0.65
CA ARG A 60 19.17 10.36 -1.64
C ARG A 60 20.53 9.95 -1.05
N GLY A 61 20.55 9.33 0.13
CA GLY A 61 21.80 8.88 0.79
C GLY A 61 22.31 7.52 0.29
N PRO A 62 23.40 6.99 0.86
CA PRO A 62 23.95 5.67 0.50
C PRO A 62 22.98 4.49 0.74
N PHE A 63 21.88 4.74 1.48
CA PHE A 63 20.78 3.79 1.71
C PHE A 63 19.49 4.23 1.00
N ALA A 64 19.61 4.99 -0.09
CA ALA A 64 18.50 5.34 -0.96
C ALA A 64 17.80 4.07 -1.44
N PRO A 65 16.47 3.98 -1.35
CA PRO A 65 15.75 2.85 -1.90
C PRO A 65 15.96 2.83 -3.41
N SER A 66 16.30 1.66 -3.94
CA SER A 66 16.12 1.38 -5.36
C SER A 66 14.61 1.15 -5.58
N PRO A 67 14.00 1.66 -6.66
CA PRO A 67 12.67 1.22 -7.05
C PRO A 67 12.73 -0.28 -7.34
N GLU A 68 12.29 -1.10 -6.40
CA GLU A 68 12.18 -2.55 -6.53
C GLU A 68 10.71 -2.94 -6.47
N ALA A 69 10.29 -3.86 -7.35
CA ALA A 69 9.07 -4.64 -7.15
C ALA A 69 9.49 -5.87 -6.35
N PRO A 70 8.89 -6.15 -5.18
CA PRO A 70 7.58 -5.69 -4.68
C PRO A 70 7.59 -4.45 -3.76
N ILE A 71 6.43 -3.78 -3.63
CA ILE A 71 6.25 -2.65 -2.69
C ILE A 71 6.07 -3.22 -1.28
N VAL A 72 6.90 -2.77 -0.32
CA VAL A 72 6.87 -3.22 1.07
C VAL A 72 6.47 -2.08 1.99
N SER A 73 5.35 -2.24 2.70
CA SER A 73 4.91 -1.29 3.74
C SER A 73 5.06 -1.91 5.12
N VAL A 74 5.88 -1.32 5.99
CA VAL A 74 5.97 -1.72 7.41
C VAL A 74 4.73 -1.22 8.13
N VAL A 75 3.92 -2.15 8.66
CA VAL A 75 2.57 -1.86 9.15
C VAL A 75 2.48 -1.62 10.65
N ASP A 76 3.52 -1.95 11.41
CA ASP A 76 3.63 -1.67 12.86
C ASP A 76 3.48 -0.17 13.20
N LEU A 77 3.65 0.69 12.19
CA LEU A 77 3.58 2.14 12.34
C LEU A 77 2.17 2.70 12.16
N PHE A 78 1.19 1.86 11.77
CA PHE A 78 -0.19 2.29 11.54
C PHE A 78 -1.09 1.99 12.75
N PRO A 79 -1.92 2.96 13.19
CA PRO A 79 -2.79 2.79 14.35
C PRO A 79 -3.92 1.78 14.14
N THR A 80 -4.30 1.50 12.89
CA THR A 80 -5.37 0.58 12.50
C THR A 80 -5.03 -0.89 12.78
N GLY A 81 -3.75 -1.20 13.04
CA GLY A 81 -3.26 -2.56 13.13
C GLY A 81 -3.06 -3.22 11.76
N PRO A 82 -2.17 -4.22 11.69
CA PRO A 82 -1.72 -4.82 10.43
C PRO A 82 -2.79 -5.72 9.78
N GLU A 83 -3.58 -6.43 10.58
CA GLU A 83 -4.62 -7.36 10.12
C GLU A 83 -5.78 -6.60 9.46
N ALA A 84 -6.35 -5.61 10.15
CA ALA A 84 -7.43 -4.79 9.60
C ALA A 84 -7.03 -4.06 8.31
N LEU A 85 -5.79 -3.58 8.25
CA LEU A 85 -5.24 -2.96 7.04
C LEU A 85 -5.08 -3.97 5.89
N LEU A 86 -4.59 -5.18 6.19
CA LEU A 86 -4.47 -6.25 5.19
C LEU A 86 -5.84 -6.66 4.64
N ASP A 87 -6.83 -6.87 5.51
CA ASP A 87 -8.19 -7.24 5.14
C ASP A 87 -8.85 -6.15 4.29
N PHE A 88 -8.66 -4.88 4.67
CA PHE A 88 -9.14 -3.74 3.90
C PHE A 88 -8.56 -3.72 2.47
N LEU A 89 -7.24 -3.85 2.34
CA LEU A 89 -6.57 -3.81 1.05
C LEU A 89 -6.96 -5.00 0.16
N ARG A 90 -7.06 -6.21 0.74
CA ARG A 90 -7.52 -7.41 0.04
C ARG A 90 -8.97 -7.29 -0.42
N TYR A 91 -9.85 -6.74 0.41
CA TYR A 91 -11.25 -6.52 0.03
C TYR A 91 -11.36 -5.72 -1.28
N TYR A 92 -10.61 -4.62 -1.41
CA TYR A 92 -10.64 -3.78 -2.61
C TYR A 92 -9.82 -4.35 -3.78
N LEU A 93 -8.84 -5.22 -3.52
CA LEU A 93 -8.21 -6.01 -4.57
C LEU A 93 -9.24 -6.95 -5.21
N ASP A 94 -9.97 -7.71 -4.38
CA ASP A 94 -10.91 -8.76 -4.80
C ASP A 94 -12.24 -8.23 -5.35
N ARG A 95 -12.62 -6.99 -4.99
CA ARG A 95 -13.90 -6.37 -5.38
C ARG A 95 -13.69 -5.03 -6.09
N PRO A 96 -13.26 -5.03 -7.37
CA PRO A 96 -13.04 -3.81 -8.14
C PRO A 96 -14.27 -2.88 -8.18
N GLU A 97 -15.48 -3.45 -8.20
CA GLU A 97 -16.73 -2.71 -8.19
C GLU A 97 -16.96 -1.91 -6.91
N SER A 98 -16.36 -2.33 -5.80
CA SER A 98 -16.46 -1.64 -4.52
C SER A 98 -15.50 -0.46 -4.42
N ARG A 99 -14.51 -0.32 -5.31
CA ARG A 99 -13.48 0.74 -5.23
C ARG A 99 -14.05 2.16 -5.34
N ALA A 100 -15.25 2.33 -5.90
CA ALA A 100 -15.96 3.61 -5.87
C ALA A 100 -16.20 4.13 -4.44
N GLU A 101 -16.29 3.23 -3.44
CA GLU A 101 -16.38 3.58 -2.01
C GLU A 101 -15.13 4.33 -1.51
N LEU A 102 -13.96 4.08 -2.10
CA LEU A 102 -12.69 4.76 -1.75
C LEU A 102 -12.72 6.25 -2.13
N GLY A 103 -13.46 6.61 -3.18
CA GLY A 103 -13.57 7.99 -3.65
C GLY A 103 -14.65 8.83 -2.96
N ASN A 104 -15.58 8.20 -2.24
CA ASN A 104 -16.73 8.88 -1.63
C ASN A 104 -16.78 8.78 -0.09
N GLY A 105 -15.74 8.23 0.54
CA GLY A 105 -15.57 8.17 2.00
C GLY A 105 -16.29 7.00 2.70
N ARG A 106 -17.10 6.22 1.99
CA ARG A 106 -17.82 5.06 2.58
C ARG A 106 -16.90 3.90 2.97
N ALA A 107 -15.69 3.86 2.40
CA ALA A 107 -14.69 2.87 2.77
C ALA A 107 -14.27 2.97 4.25
N VAL A 108 -14.33 4.16 4.86
CA VAL A 108 -13.98 4.38 6.27
C VAL A 108 -14.99 3.70 7.20
N GLU A 109 -16.26 3.59 6.79
CA GLU A 109 -17.30 2.91 7.56
C GLU A 109 -17.02 1.41 7.73
N ARG A 110 -16.25 0.80 6.82
CA ARG A 110 -15.87 -0.63 6.89
C ARG A 110 -14.71 -0.91 7.83
N LEU A 111 -13.84 0.06 8.07
CA LEU A 111 -12.71 -0.07 9.01
C LEU A 111 -13.16 0.01 10.48
N GLN A 112 -14.40 0.42 10.75
CA GLN A 112 -14.96 0.61 12.09
C GLN A 112 -15.93 -0.50 12.52
N GLN A 113 -16.19 -1.48 11.65
CA GLN A 113 -17.07 -2.64 11.91
C GLN A 113 -16.25 -3.87 12.26
#